data_AF-A0A6G8CPR5-F1
#
_entry.id   AF-A0A6G8CPR5-F1
#
_cell.length_a   1.000
_cell.length_b   1.000
_cell.length_c   1.000
_cell.angle_alpha   90.00
_cell.angle_beta   90.00
_cell.angle_gamma   90.00
#
_symmetry.space_group_name_H-M   'P 1'
#
loop_
_entity.id
_entity.type
_entity.pdbx_description
1 polymer ?
#
loop_
_entity_poly.entity_id
_entity_poly.type
_entity_poly.pdbx_seq_one_letter_code
_entity_poly.pdbx_strand_id
1 'polypeptide(L)'
;MQAINQPISRDAFRGLVQRNKTAGRLAGRPAKPERDKVVASGMHLYPVDLERAKRVAEIKDRSVSYYMRVSFLKQLAKDEEELGIAEQQKAAAEPL
;
A
#
# COMPACT_ATOMS: atom_id res chain seq x y z
N MET A 1 -29.76 27.74 12.22
CA MET A 1 -28.84 26.64 11.87
C MET A 1 -28.00 27.12 10.69
N GLN A 2 -26.70 27.35 10.88
CA GLN A 2 -25.83 27.92 9.84
C GLN A 2 -25.43 26.85 8.81
N ALA A 3 -25.41 27.23 7.53
CA ALA A 3 -25.15 26.35 6.40
C ALA A 3 -23.69 25.90 6.37
N ILE A 4 -23.44 24.59 6.55
CA ILE A 4 -22.09 23.99 6.63
C ILE A 4 -21.52 23.64 5.23
N ASN A 5 -22.32 23.71 4.17
CA ASN A 5 -21.93 23.21 2.83
C ASN A 5 -21.95 24.28 1.73
N GLN A 6 -21.30 25.43 1.95
CA GLN A 6 -21.03 26.33 0.83
C GLN A 6 -19.80 25.85 0.04
N PRO A 7 -19.90 25.70 -1.29
CA PRO A 7 -18.76 25.35 -2.12
C PRO A 7 -17.74 26.50 -2.08
N ILE A 8 -16.63 26.29 -1.38
CA ILE A 8 -15.54 27.26 -1.32
C ILE A 8 -14.87 27.29 -2.70
N SER A 9 -14.71 28.48 -3.28
CA SER A 9 -13.98 28.61 -4.55
C SER A 9 -12.53 28.11 -4.39
N ARG A 10 -11.97 27.56 -5.46
CA ARG A 10 -10.60 27.00 -5.45
C ARG A 10 -9.56 28.00 -4.98
N ASP A 11 -9.76 29.28 -5.27
CA ASP A 11 -8.85 30.37 -4.89
C ASP A 11 -9.00 30.75 -3.42
N ALA A 12 -10.22 30.75 -2.88
CA ALA A 12 -10.43 30.94 -1.44
C ALA A 12 -9.81 29.80 -0.62
N PHE A 13 -9.90 28.56 -1.11
CA PHE A 13 -9.21 27.42 -0.51
C PHE A 13 -7.68 27.56 -0.56
N ARG A 14 -7.12 27.96 -1.71
CA ARG A 14 -5.67 28.22 -1.85
C ARG A 14 -5.19 29.32 -0.89
N GLY A 15 -5.93 30.41 -0.77
CA GLY A 15 -5.61 31.50 0.16
C GLY A 15 -5.67 31.08 1.63
N LEU A 16 -6.59 30.18 1.99
CA LEU A 16 -6.65 29.61 3.33
C LEU A 16 -5.45 28.69 3.62
N VAL A 17 -5.09 27.82 2.68
CA VAL A 17 -3.93 26.92 2.80
C VAL A 17 -2.64 27.73 2.94
N GLN A 18 -2.46 28.78 2.14
CA GLN A 18 -1.24 29.59 2.20
C GLN A 18 -1.11 30.33 3.53
N ARG A 19 -2.20 30.93 4.03
CA ARG A 19 -2.22 31.60 5.34
C ARG A 19 -1.89 30.66 6.49
N ASN A 20 -2.39 29.43 6.45
CA ASN A 20 -2.11 28.44 7.50
C ASN A 20 -0.70 27.85 7.39
N LYS A 21 -0.12 27.77 6.19
CA LYS A 21 1.31 27.44 5.99
C LYS A 21 2.22 28.53 6.55
N THR A 22 1.95 29.81 6.25
CA THR A 22 2.75 30.94 6.77
C THR A 22 2.63 31.09 8.29
N ALA A 23 1.48 30.76 8.85
CA ALA A 23 1.27 30.75 10.30
C ALA A 23 1.85 29.50 11.02
N GLY A 24 2.55 28.61 10.30
CA GLY A 24 3.15 27.39 10.86
C GLY A 24 2.14 26.34 11.32
N ARG A 25 0.84 26.51 11.03
CA ARG A 25 -0.26 25.61 11.45
C ARG A 25 -0.44 24.41 10.53
N LEU A 26 0.00 24.53 9.27
CA LEU A 26 0.10 23.43 8.33
C LEU A 26 1.57 23.08 8.17
N ALA A 27 1.96 21.90 8.65
CA ALA A 27 3.24 21.31 8.29
C ALA A 27 3.34 21.18 6.76
N GLY A 28 4.57 21.19 6.25
CA GLY A 28 4.83 20.85 4.84
C GLY A 28 4.21 19.50 4.48
N ARG A 29 4.07 19.23 3.16
CA ARG A 29 3.59 17.92 2.71
C ARG A 29 4.41 16.84 3.44
N PRO A 30 3.79 15.89 4.16
CA PRO A 30 4.55 14.83 4.79
C PRO A 30 5.39 14.15 3.72
N ALA A 31 6.67 13.97 4.01
CA ALA A 31 7.54 13.20 3.12
C ALA A 31 6.85 11.87 2.84
N LYS A 32 6.58 11.59 1.58
CA LYS A 32 6.02 10.29 1.21
C LYS A 32 7.08 9.28 1.62
N PRO A 33 6.76 8.25 2.44
CA PRO A 33 7.75 7.25 2.80
C PRO A 33 8.35 6.73 1.50
N GLU A 34 9.67 6.80 1.41
CA GLU A 34 10.44 6.27 0.29
C GLU A 34 10.29 4.74 0.38
N ARG A 35 9.26 4.23 -0.30
CA ARG A 35 9.05 2.79 -0.41
C ARG A 35 9.89 2.32 -1.58
N ASP A 36 10.67 1.28 -1.37
CA ASP A 36 11.36 0.60 -2.45
C ASP A 36 10.39 0.28 -3.59
N LYS A 37 10.89 0.46 -4.81
CA LYS A 37 10.11 0.14 -5.99
C LYS A 37 9.87 -1.36 -6.03
N VAL A 38 8.62 -1.75 -6.25
CA VAL A 38 8.25 -3.15 -6.43
C VAL A 38 8.97 -3.69 -7.68
N VAL A 39 9.78 -4.72 -7.50
CA VAL A 39 10.43 -5.45 -8.59
C VAL A 39 9.49 -6.54 -9.09
N ALA A 40 9.30 -6.64 -10.40
CA ALA A 40 8.49 -7.69 -11.00
C ALA A 40 9.24 -9.03 -10.92
N SER A 41 8.58 -10.08 -10.42
CA SER A 41 9.20 -11.41 -10.29
C SER A 41 9.20 -12.25 -11.57
N GLY A 42 8.40 -11.89 -12.58
CA GLY A 42 8.34 -12.63 -13.87
C GLY A 42 7.72 -14.04 -13.78
N MET A 43 6.77 -14.27 -12.87
CA MET A 43 6.17 -15.61 -12.66
C MET A 43 5.41 -16.13 -13.89
N HIS A 44 5.73 -17.35 -14.31
CA HIS A 44 4.98 -18.09 -15.34
C HIS A 44 4.02 -19.08 -14.67
N LEU A 45 2.78 -19.12 -15.15
CA LEU A 45 1.73 -20.04 -14.70
C LEU A 45 1.15 -20.80 -15.88
N TYR A 46 0.74 -22.04 -15.64
CA TYR A 46 -0.12 -22.72 -16.60
C TYR A 46 -1.47 -22.00 -16.71
N PRO A 47 -2.11 -21.99 -17.91
CA PRO A 47 -3.38 -21.30 -18.10
C PRO A 47 -4.47 -21.75 -17.11
N VAL A 48 -4.54 -23.04 -16.83
CA VAL A 48 -5.52 -23.61 -15.89
C VAL A 48 -5.37 -23.08 -14.46
N ASP A 49 -4.14 -22.87 -14.02
CA ASP A 49 -3.84 -22.36 -12.68
C ASP A 49 -4.15 -20.88 -12.58
N LEU A 50 -3.86 -20.10 -13.64
CA LEU A 50 -4.23 -18.69 -13.72
C LEU A 50 -5.75 -18.51 -13.68
N GLU A 51 -6.52 -19.34 -14.40
CA GLU A 51 -7.98 -19.31 -14.36
C GLU A 51 -8.55 -19.71 -12.99
N ARG A 52 -7.91 -20.66 -12.30
CA ARG A 52 -8.26 -20.98 -10.92
C ARG A 52 -7.99 -19.79 -9.99
N ALA A 53 -6.83 -19.13 -10.13
CA ALA A 53 -6.47 -17.96 -9.33
C ALA A 53 -7.43 -16.78 -9.56
N LYS A 54 -7.85 -16.55 -10.81
CA LYS A 54 -8.86 -15.53 -11.16
C LYS A 54 -10.18 -15.76 -10.44
N ARG A 55 -10.74 -16.97 -10.53
CA ARG A 55 -12.01 -17.32 -9.88
C ARG A 55 -11.95 -17.12 -8.37
N VAL A 56 -10.86 -17.53 -7.72
CA VAL A 56 -10.71 -17.36 -6.27
C VAL A 56 -10.54 -15.88 -5.88
N ALA A 57 -9.83 -15.10 -6.70
CA ALA A 57 -9.65 -13.68 -6.47
C ALA A 57 -10.98 -12.91 -6.58
N GLU A 58 -11.82 -13.27 -7.56
CA GLU A 58 -13.15 -12.71 -7.76
C GLU A 58 -14.08 -13.00 -6.57
N ILE A 59 -14.15 -14.25 -6.10
CA ILE A 59 -14.91 -14.62 -4.89
C ILE A 59 -14.48 -13.80 -3.67
N LYS A 60 -13.21 -13.41 -3.61
CA LYS A 60 -12.63 -12.64 -2.49
C LYS A 60 -12.73 -11.12 -2.68
N ASP A 61 -13.29 -10.63 -3.78
CA ASP A 61 -13.33 -9.22 -4.16
C ASP A 61 -11.92 -8.58 -4.11
N ARG A 62 -10.96 -9.24 -4.78
CA ARG A 62 -9.56 -8.80 -4.87
C ARG A 62 -9.03 -8.93 -6.28
N SER A 63 -8.01 -8.13 -6.61
CA SER A 63 -7.27 -8.33 -7.86
C SER A 63 -6.46 -9.63 -7.80
N VAL A 64 -6.31 -10.28 -8.96
CA VAL A 64 -5.56 -11.53 -9.10
C VAL A 64 -4.11 -11.36 -8.64
N SER A 65 -3.47 -10.26 -9.03
CA SER A 65 -2.10 -9.95 -8.62
C SER A 65 -1.97 -9.81 -7.09
N TYR A 66 -2.92 -9.15 -6.44
CA TYR A 66 -2.92 -9.03 -4.98
C TYR A 66 -3.13 -10.39 -4.31
N TYR A 67 -4.09 -11.18 -4.80
CA TYR A 67 -4.36 -12.53 -4.31
C TYR A 67 -3.13 -13.45 -4.41
N MET A 68 -2.45 -13.45 -5.56
CA MET A 68 -1.25 -14.25 -5.78
C MET A 68 -0.12 -13.80 -4.85
N ARG A 69 0.13 -12.47 -4.74
CA ARG A 69 1.17 -11.93 -3.85
C ARG A 69 0.94 -12.35 -2.40
N VAL A 70 -0.28 -12.19 -1.89
CA VAL A 70 -0.59 -12.54 -0.49
C VAL A 70 -0.48 -14.05 -0.25
N SER A 71 -0.93 -14.86 -1.21
CA SER A 71 -0.82 -16.33 -1.09
C SER A 71 0.66 -16.76 -1.06
N PHE A 72 1.49 -16.20 -1.94
CA PHE A 72 2.93 -16.42 -1.94
C PHE A 72 3.58 -16.01 -0.61
N LEU A 73 3.34 -14.78 -0.15
CA LEU A 73 3.94 -14.29 1.10
C LEU A 73 3.52 -15.10 2.33
N LYS A 74 2.29 -15.62 2.35
CA LYS A 74 1.83 -16.50 3.42
C LYS A 74 2.55 -17.83 3.45
N GLN A 75 2.86 -18.41 2.29
CA GLN A 75 3.62 -19.65 2.23
C GLN A 75 5.08 -19.38 2.57
N LEU A 76 5.67 -18.32 2.02
CA LEU A 76 7.05 -17.91 2.31
C LEU A 76 7.27 -17.73 3.82
N ALA A 77 6.38 -17.04 4.52
CA ALA A 77 6.50 -16.84 5.97
C ALA A 77 6.47 -18.17 6.76
N LYS A 78 5.70 -19.17 6.30
CA LYS A 78 5.70 -20.50 6.91
C LYS A 78 7.00 -21.23 6.64
N ASP A 79 7.48 -21.19 5.41
CA ASP A 79 8.75 -21.81 5.03
C ASP A 79 9.92 -21.19 5.84
N GLU A 80 9.90 -19.87 6.05
CA GLU A 80 10.88 -19.15 6.89
C GLU A 80 10.82 -19.56 8.37
N GLU A 81 9.62 -19.83 8.90
CA GLU A 81 9.42 -20.33 10.25
C GLU A 81 9.94 -21.77 10.40
N GLU A 82 9.59 -22.64 9.44
CA GLU A 82 10.05 -24.04 9.41
C GLU A 82 11.59 -24.15 9.30
N LEU A 83 12.22 -23.25 8.55
CA LEU A 83 13.67 -23.17 8.41
C LEU A 83 14.36 -22.43 9.57
N GLY A 84 13.62 -21.86 10.51
CA GLY A 84 14.17 -21.11 11.65
C GLY A 84 14.86 -19.80 11.26
N ILE A 85 14.57 -19.24 10.08
CA ILE A 85 15.19 -18.00 9.57
C ILE A 85 14.29 -16.76 9.72
N ALA A 86 13.06 -16.94 10.22
CA ALA A 86 12.09 -15.85 10.38
C ALA A 86 12.59 -14.67 11.23
N GLU A 87 13.44 -14.91 12.24
CA GLU A 87 13.97 -13.83 13.10
C GLU A 87 15.14 -13.05 12.46
N GLN A 88 15.87 -13.65 11.52
CA GLN A 88 17.05 -13.02 10.90
C GLN A 88 16.66 -11.86 9.97
N GLN A 89 15.46 -11.91 9.38
CA GLN A 89 14.98 -10.86 8.46
C GLN A 89 14.35 -9.65 9.18
N LYS A 90 13.76 -9.84 10.37
CA LYS A 90 13.24 -8.71 11.17
C LYS A 90 14.35 -7.75 11.58
N ALA A 91 15.52 -8.28 11.95
CA ALA A 91 16.69 -7.48 12.31
C ALA A 91 17.30 -6.71 11.12
N ALA A 92 17.08 -7.17 9.88
CA ALA A 92 17.57 -6.51 8.67
C ALA A 92 16.60 -5.44 8.12
N ALA A 93 15.35 -5.42 8.59
CA ALA A 93 14.28 -4.52 8.12
C ALA A 93 14.01 -3.34 9.06
N GLU A 94 14.66 -3.27 10.24
CA GLU A 94 14.66 -2.09 11.10
C GLU A 94 15.79 -1.14 10.67
N PRO A 95 15.49 0.07 10.15
CA PRO A 95 16.51 1.08 9.96
C PRO A 95 16.92 1.65 11.32
N LEU A 96 18.24 1.71 11.57
CA LEU A 96 18.87 2.55 12.59
C LEU A 96 18.55 4.04 12.36
#